data_AF-A0AAW0Y1X2-F1
#
_entry.id   AF-A0AAW0Y1X2-F1
#
_cell.length_a   1.000
_cell.length_b   1.000
_cell.length_c   1.000
_cell.angle_alpha   90.00
_cell.angle_beta   90.00
_cell.angle_gamma   90.00
#
_symmetry.space_group_name_H-M   'P 1'
#
loop_
_entity.id
_entity.type
_entity.pdbx_description
1 polymer ?
#
loop_
_entity_poly.entity_id
_entity_poly.type
_entity_poly.pdbx_seq_one_letter_code
_entity_poly.pdbx_strand_id
1 'polypeptide(L)'
;MITLRRNEENSFSDIARLLSEFFRDLDVVPSDVVAGLVLLRKYQKLNRQEIVRSNKNDVYEFLSGVPITPRTRFLQLSSLEGKEEFEKIVHYMRFALAIYGWPMFFMANSTLEACRLCPLL
;
A
#
# COMPACT_ATOMS: atom_id res chain seq x y z
N MET A 1 1.38 -23.88 -22.71
CA MET A 1 0.95 -22.59 -22.13
C MET A 1 0.28 -22.81 -20.78
N ILE A 2 1.00 -23.30 -19.74
CA ILE A 2 0.54 -23.27 -18.32
C ILE A 2 1.79 -23.42 -17.41
N THR A 3 2.47 -22.33 -17.05
CA THR A 3 3.54 -22.35 -16.01
C THR A 3 3.66 -21.05 -15.21
N LEU A 4 2.60 -20.24 -15.07
CA LEU A 4 2.65 -18.97 -14.32
C LEU A 4 1.59 -18.87 -13.20
N ARG A 5 1.41 -19.90 -12.36
CA ARG A 5 0.50 -19.81 -11.18
C ARG A 5 1.06 -20.40 -9.87
N ARG A 6 2.31 -20.86 -9.82
CA ARG A 6 2.82 -21.63 -8.66
C ARG A 6 3.70 -20.85 -7.67
N ASN A 7 4.14 -19.64 -7.99
CA ASN A 7 5.10 -18.92 -7.14
C ASN A 7 4.46 -18.04 -6.05
N GLU A 8 3.23 -17.58 -6.24
CA GLU A 8 2.59 -16.65 -5.30
C GLU A 8 2.03 -17.36 -4.06
N GLU A 9 1.40 -18.53 -4.23
CA GLU A 9 0.85 -19.32 -3.11
C GLU A 9 1.94 -19.82 -2.16
N ASN A 10 3.11 -20.17 -2.69
CA ASN A 10 4.26 -20.59 -1.87
C ASN A 10 4.78 -19.44 -1.00
N SER A 11 4.86 -18.22 -1.56
CA SER A 11 5.40 -17.07 -0.84
C SER A 11 4.52 -16.66 0.35
N PHE A 12 3.20 -16.68 0.19
CA PHE A 12 2.28 -16.38 1.29
C PHE A 12 2.32 -17.46 2.37
N SER A 13 2.38 -18.74 1.97
CA SER A 13 2.54 -19.85 2.91
C SER A 13 3.85 -19.76 3.69
N ASP A 14 4.94 -19.37 3.02
CA ASP A 14 6.26 -19.20 3.66
C ASP A 14 6.25 -18.04 4.66
N ILE A 15 5.62 -16.91 4.32
CA ILE A 15 5.45 -15.78 5.24
C ILE A 15 4.59 -16.17 6.44
N ALA A 16 3.47 -16.87 6.20
CA ALA A 16 2.60 -17.36 7.27
C ALA A 16 3.34 -18.32 8.20
N ARG A 17 4.20 -19.20 7.64
CA ARG A 17 5.03 -20.11 8.43
C ARG A 17 6.07 -19.34 9.24
N LEU A 18 6.79 -18.41 8.65
CA LEU A 18 7.78 -17.58 9.36
C LEU A 18 7.14 -16.78 10.50
N LEU A 19 5.99 -16.15 10.26
CA LEU A 19 5.28 -15.40 11.29
C LEU A 19 4.75 -16.33 12.39
N SER A 20 4.20 -17.48 12.03
CA SER A 20 3.74 -18.48 13.02
C SER A 20 4.90 -19.03 13.84
N GLU A 21 6.07 -19.24 13.22
CA GLU A 21 7.27 -19.68 13.94
C GLU A 21 7.80 -18.59 14.89
N PHE A 22 7.76 -17.31 14.47
CA PHE A 22 8.18 -16.17 15.27
C PHE A 22 7.27 -15.90 16.48
N PHE A 23 5.96 -16.07 16.31
CA PHE A 23 4.97 -15.85 17.38
C PHE A 23 4.63 -17.10 18.19
N ARG A 24 5.22 -18.26 17.89
CA ARG A 24 4.90 -19.54 18.54
C ARG A 24 5.12 -19.54 20.05
N ASP A 25 6.18 -18.88 20.48
CA ASP A 25 6.64 -18.84 21.87
C ASP A 25 6.42 -17.46 22.51
N LEU A 26 5.81 -16.54 21.77
CA LEU A 26 5.53 -15.18 22.19
C LEU A 26 4.03 -15.11 22.52
N ASP A 27 3.68 -14.93 23.80
CA ASP A 27 2.29 -14.74 24.23
C ASP A 27 1.80 -13.33 23.85
N VAL A 28 1.77 -13.04 22.55
CA VAL A 28 1.40 -11.73 22.02
C VAL A 28 -0.10 -11.59 21.88
N VAL A 29 -0.61 -10.56 22.53
CA VAL A 29 -1.99 -10.12 22.33
C VAL A 29 -2.05 -9.33 21.02
N PRO A 30 -3.14 -9.41 20.22
CA PRO A 30 -3.29 -8.62 19.00
C PRO A 30 -3.05 -7.10 19.19
N SER A 31 -3.26 -6.58 20.41
CA SER A 31 -2.95 -5.20 20.78
C SER A 31 -1.47 -4.85 20.66
N ASP A 32 -0.56 -5.78 21.00
CA ASP A 32 0.88 -5.54 21.00
C ASP A 32 1.42 -5.43 19.58
N VAL A 33 0.87 -6.24 18.67
CA VAL A 33 1.17 -6.15 17.23
C VAL A 33 0.72 -4.80 16.69
N VAL A 34 -0.50 -4.36 17.03
CA VAL A 34 -1.01 -3.03 16.63
C VAL A 34 -0.14 -1.91 17.21
N ALA A 35 0.20 -1.98 18.49
CA ALA A 35 1.08 -1.01 19.14
C ALA A 35 2.47 -0.99 18.48
N GLY A 36 3.03 -2.16 18.14
CA GLY A 36 4.27 -2.30 17.39
C GLY A 36 4.21 -1.62 16.02
N LEU A 37 3.15 -1.86 15.24
CA LEU A 37 2.95 -1.21 13.94
C LEU A 37 2.80 0.32 14.06
N VAL A 38 2.10 0.80 15.09
CA VAL A 38 1.95 2.23 15.38
C VAL A 38 3.29 2.86 15.75
N LEU A 39 4.07 2.20 16.61
CA LEU A 39 5.41 2.64 17.00
C LEU A 39 6.37 2.65 15.81
N LEU A 40 6.35 1.61 14.97
CA LEU A 40 7.11 1.55 13.72
C LEU A 40 6.76 2.71 12.81
N ARG A 41 5.47 3.02 12.63
CA ARG A 41 5.02 4.16 11.82
C ARG A 41 5.51 5.48 12.39
N LYS A 42 5.51 5.65 13.72
CA LYS A 42 6.03 6.83 14.41
C LYS A 42 7.54 6.96 14.21
N TYR A 43 8.29 5.88 14.40
CA TYR A 43 9.73 5.84 14.22
C TYR A 43 10.14 6.19 12.78
N GLN A 44 9.48 5.58 11.78
CA GLN A 44 9.68 5.91 10.37
C GLN A 44 9.43 7.39 10.06
N LYS A 45 8.43 8.02 10.70
CA LYS A 45 8.15 9.45 10.53
C LYS A 45 9.25 10.32 11.14
N LEU A 46 9.73 9.97 12.34
CA LEU A 46 10.82 10.68 13.01
C LEU A 46 12.12 10.59 12.20
N ASN A 47 12.51 9.40 11.74
CA ASN A 47 13.71 9.22 10.93
C ASN A 47 13.67 10.05 9.64
N ARG A 48 12.52 10.11 8.95
CA ARG A 48 12.37 10.96 7.77
C ARG A 48 12.53 12.45 8.09
N GLN A 49 11.95 12.91 9.20
CA GLN A 49 12.10 14.30 9.65
C GLN A 49 13.54 14.63 9.99
N GLU A 50 14.27 13.70 10.61
CA GLU A 50 15.69 13.86 10.91
C GLU A 50 16.52 13.97 9.63
N ILE A 51 16.26 13.13 8.63
CA ILE A 51 16.95 13.18 7.34
C ILE A 51 16.74 14.52 6.64
N VAL A 52 15.50 15.04 6.63
CA VAL A 52 15.19 16.37 6.07
C VAL A 52 15.89 17.48 6.86
N ARG A 53 15.90 17.41 8.20
CA ARG A 53 16.58 18.41 9.05
C ARG A 53 18.09 18.40 8.90
N SER A 54 18.67 17.23 8.62
CA SER A 54 20.12 17.05 8.52
C SER A 54 20.73 17.81 7.34
N ASN A 55 19.95 18.17 6.30
CA ASN A 55 20.34 18.90 5.08
C ASN A 55 21.59 18.36 4.34
N LYS A 56 22.17 17.24 4.81
CA LYS A 56 23.37 16.58 4.25
C LYS A 56 23.09 15.79 2.98
N ASN A 57 21.85 15.36 2.80
CA ASN A 57 21.48 14.37 1.78
C ASN A 57 20.76 14.98 0.57
N ASP A 58 20.64 16.31 0.48
CA ASP A 58 19.94 17.00 -0.62
C ASP A 58 18.47 16.51 -0.76
N VAL A 59 17.90 16.08 0.37
CA VAL A 59 16.51 15.61 0.47
C VAL A 59 15.65 16.74 1.01
N TYR A 60 14.79 17.29 0.15
CA TYR A 60 13.89 18.38 0.52
C TYR A 60 12.72 17.89 1.38
N GLU A 61 12.11 16.78 0.97
CA GLU A 61 10.93 16.22 1.61
C GLU A 61 10.78 14.74 1.23
N PHE A 62 9.97 13.99 1.98
CA PHE A 62 9.57 12.64 1.61
C PHE A 62 8.11 12.60 1.18
N LEU A 63 7.83 12.12 -0.03
CA LEU A 63 6.46 11.83 -0.51
C LEU A 63 6.24 10.33 -0.56
N SER A 64 5.18 9.84 0.10
CA SER A 64 4.84 8.42 0.15
C SER A 64 5.99 7.51 0.61
N GLY A 65 6.94 8.04 1.40
CA GLY A 65 8.14 7.33 1.86
C GLY A 65 9.34 7.42 0.92
N VAL A 66 9.22 8.06 -0.24
CA VAL A 66 10.31 8.27 -1.21
C VAL A 66 10.92 9.66 -1.02
N PRO A 67 12.26 9.79 -0.94
CA PRO A 67 12.93 11.08 -0.82
C PRO A 67 12.86 11.89 -2.12
N ILE A 68 12.46 13.16 -2.03
CA ILE A 68 12.54 14.15 -3.09
C ILE A 68 13.94 14.75 -3.09
N THR A 69 14.62 14.67 -4.22
CA THR A 69 15.97 15.22 -4.44
C THR A 69 15.96 16.11 -5.69
N PRO A 70 16.98 16.92 -5.99
CA PRO A 70 16.98 17.74 -7.21
C PRO A 70 16.85 16.93 -8.51
N ARG A 71 17.17 15.63 -8.46
CA ARG A 71 17.09 14.74 -9.62
C ARG A 71 15.69 14.17 -9.83
N THR A 72 14.79 14.26 -8.83
CA THR A 72 13.43 13.73 -8.99
C THR A 72 12.65 14.59 -9.98
N ARG A 73 12.10 13.95 -11.02
CA ARG A 73 11.24 14.62 -12.00
C ARG A 73 9.79 14.39 -11.63
N PHE A 74 9.06 15.48 -11.43
CA PHE A 74 7.61 15.43 -11.29
C PHE A 74 6.95 15.35 -12.66
N LEU A 75 5.74 14.78 -12.69
CA LEU A 75 4.92 14.72 -13.89
C LEU A 75 4.56 16.15 -14.34
N GLN A 76 5.00 16.54 -15.53
CA GLN A 76 4.75 17.88 -16.08
C GLN A 76 3.52 17.86 -17.00
N LEU A 77 2.39 18.38 -16.50
CA LEU A 77 1.13 18.45 -17.27
C LEU A 77 1.18 19.44 -18.44
N SER A 78 2.18 20.33 -18.50
CA SER A 78 2.40 21.25 -19.61
C SER A 78 2.94 20.58 -20.87
N SER A 79 3.59 19.41 -20.73
CA SER A 79 4.10 18.62 -21.85
C SER A 79 3.01 17.71 -22.41
N LEU A 80 3.02 17.49 -23.73
CA LEU A 80 2.08 16.57 -24.40
C LEU A 80 2.20 15.15 -23.83
N GLU A 81 3.44 14.67 -23.66
CA GLU A 81 3.77 13.36 -23.10
C GLU A 81 3.27 13.20 -21.66
N GLY A 82 3.44 14.22 -20.82
CA GLY A 82 2.96 14.19 -19.43
C GLY A 82 1.43 14.19 -19.34
N LYS A 83 0.73 14.81 -20.28
CA LYS A 83 -0.74 14.77 -20.36
C LYS A 83 -1.25 13.38 -20.76
N GLU A 84 -0.63 12.73 -21.74
CA GLU A 84 -0.98 11.36 -22.14
C GLU A 84 -0.78 10.37 -21.00
N GLU A 85 0.34 10.50 -20.27
CA GLU A 85 0.61 9.64 -19.11
C GLU A 85 -0.38 9.89 -17.97
N PHE A 86 -0.74 11.15 -17.74
CA PHE A 86 -1.78 11.49 -16.77
C PHE A 86 -3.13 10.87 -17.12
N GLU A 87 -3.55 10.92 -18.40
CA GLU A 87 -4.81 10.30 -18.85
C GLU A 87 -4.81 8.79 -18.65
N LYS A 88 -3.69 8.10 -18.91
CA LYS A 88 -3.53 6.67 -18.61
C LYS A 88 -3.66 6.39 -17.11
N ILE A 89 -2.99 7.17 -16.27
CA ILE A 89 -3.08 7.01 -14.81
C ILE A 89 -4.53 7.17 -14.34
N VAL A 90 -5.24 8.19 -14.82
CA VAL A 90 -6.66 8.39 -14.48
C VAL A 90 -7.52 7.21 -14.94
N HIS A 91 -7.28 6.70 -16.15
CA HIS A 91 -7.98 5.55 -16.69
C HIS A 91 -7.79 4.31 -15.80
N TYR A 92 -6.55 3.99 -15.43
CA TYR A 92 -6.25 2.84 -14.58
C TYR A 92 -6.67 3.01 -13.12
N MET A 93 -6.63 4.23 -12.58
CA MET A 93 -7.10 4.52 -11.23
C MET A 93 -8.59 4.22 -11.05
N ARG A 94 -9.42 4.37 -12.10
CA ARG A 94 -10.83 3.99 -12.04
C ARG A 94 -11.01 2.48 -11.84
N PHE A 95 -10.21 1.66 -12.52
CA PHE A 95 -10.22 0.22 -12.31
C PHE A 95 -9.75 -0.16 -10.90
N ALA A 96 -8.67 0.47 -10.43
CA ALA A 96 -8.20 0.25 -9.05
C ALA A 96 -9.29 0.62 -8.03
N LEU A 97 -9.97 1.75 -8.20
CA LEU A 97 -11.05 2.18 -7.33
C LEU A 97 -12.27 1.26 -7.39
N ALA A 98 -12.59 0.70 -8.56
CA ALA A 98 -13.66 -0.28 -8.71
C ALA A 98 -13.41 -1.57 -7.89
N ILE A 99 -12.16 -2.00 -7.75
CA ILE A 99 -11.78 -3.14 -6.89
C ILE A 99 -12.11 -2.83 -5.42
N TYR A 100 -11.94 -1.57 -4.99
CA TYR A 100 -12.30 -1.14 -3.63
C TYR A 100 -13.79 -0.78 -3.46
N GLY A 101 -14.59 -0.84 -4.52
CA GLY A 101 -16.03 -0.56 -4.44
C GLY A 101 -16.78 -1.57 -3.58
N TRP A 102 -16.54 -2.88 -3.80
CA TRP A 102 -17.23 -3.94 -3.08
C TRP A 102 -16.84 -4.03 -1.58
N PRO A 103 -15.57 -3.85 -1.15
CA PRO A 103 -15.23 -3.85 0.27
C PRO A 103 -15.74 -2.58 0.95
N MET A 104 -15.72 -1.42 0.27
CA MET A 104 -16.32 -0.19 0.80
C MET A 104 -17.83 -0.33 1.01
N PHE A 105 -18.53 -0.96 0.06
CA PHE A 105 -19.95 -1.28 0.20
C PHE A 105 -20.20 -2.19 1.40
N PHE A 106 -19.37 -3.21 1.60
CA PHE A 106 -19.49 -4.16 2.71
C PHE A 106 -19.13 -3.54 4.07
N MET A 107 -18.27 -2.52 4.10
CA MET A 107 -17.97 -1.75 5.32
C MET A 107 -19.08 -0.74 5.66
N ALA A 108 -19.75 -0.18 4.65
CA ALA A 108 -20.81 0.80 4.83
C ALA A 108 -22.18 0.17 5.15
N ASN A 109 -22.42 -1.05 4.68
CA ASN A 109 -23.70 -1.75 4.80
C ASN A 109 -23.56 -3.06 5.57
N SER A 110 -24.66 -3.57 6.13
CA SER A 110 -24.68 -4.89 6.76
C SER A 110 -24.38 -5.99 5.74
N THR A 111 -23.74 -7.09 6.16
CA THR A 111 -23.33 -8.22 5.30
C THR A 111 -24.50 -8.85 4.52
N LEU A 112 -25.73 -8.64 5.01
CA LEU A 112 -26.99 -9.04 4.37
C LEU A 112 -27.31 -8.26 3.08
N GLU A 113 -26.75 -7.07 2.89
CA GLU A 113 -26.95 -6.27 1.68
C GLU A 113 -25.98 -6.62 0.56
N ALA A 114 -25.01 -7.51 0.80
CA ALA A 114 -24.04 -7.96 -0.18
C ALA A 114 -24.69 -8.60 -1.43
N CYS A 115 -25.89 -9.16 -1.29
CA CYS A 115 -26.68 -9.67 -2.43
C CYS A 115 -27.01 -8.59 -3.46
N ARG A 116 -27.00 -7.29 -3.10
CA ARG A 116 -27.21 -6.19 -4.07
C ARG A 116 -26.01 -5.93 -4.98
N LEU A 117 -24.83 -6.47 -4.66
CA LEU A 117 -23.63 -6.38 -5.49
C LEU A 117 -23.61 -7.41 -6.63
N CYS A 118 -24.51 -8.41 -6.59
CA CYS A 118 -24.67 -9.42 -7.63
C CYS A 118 -25.99 -9.17 -8.39
N PRO A 119 -26.03 -8.32 -9.42
CA PRO A 119 -27.27 -8.04 -10.18
C PRO A 119 -27.75 -9.21 -11.07
N LEU A 120 -27.23 -10.42 -10.90
CA LEU A 120 -27.40 -11.57 -11.81
C LEU A 120 -27.62 -12.91 -11.08
N LEU A 121 -28.23 -12.89 -9.90
CA LEU A 121 -28.79 -14.07 -9.22
C LEU A 121 -30.28 -13.84 -8.95
#